data_AF-A0A932FYJ8-F1
#
_entry.id   AF-A0A932FYJ8-F1
#
_cell.length_a   1.000
_cell.length_b   1.000
_cell.length_c   1.000
_cell.angle_alpha   90.00
_cell.angle_beta   90.00
_cell.angle_gamma   90.00
#
_symmetry.space_group_name_H-M   'P 1'
#
loop_
_entity.id
_entity.type
_entity.pdbx_description
1 polymer ?
#
loop_
_entity_poly.entity_id
_entity_poly.type
_entity_poly.pdbx_seq_one_letter_code
_entity_poly.pdbx_strand_id
1 'polypeptide(L)'
;VEGFGLPEFAAVMEKQLCTLLMPQLIRHIQIFYESMRRVKTTLYFKVGTSGTGGMGLNIPYTHSEEKPSRVLLSKSAIAGAHTMLLFLMARTPDAPITKEIKPTAAIAWKKIAYGPIIRQGKPVVLYDCPPGEAVILEEKLQLKAERSWTRLQQPDGQEAVLHSVFIDTGENGLFSRGEFEALTTPGQMEFVTPEEIAHNLIYEIKGGNTGHDIINALDNATLAPTYRAGAMRQSALDRLAELERIHQVDSVAFEMLGPPRVTKLLYEAYLLKLTCRTLKGVLEKEPRELACQLEDLLRSHQQLRSTIISIGIPILLADGRSLLRGPEIKTPPFNGSNELPATAENIEHWSGEGWIDLRPKSLALWQRRIRQIFQEIAGLPAEDSSSRFCRDRRYWLQEEEINIGKVVSWILAREEHGERIKD
;
A
#
# COMPACT_ATOMS: atom_id res chain seq x y z
N VAL A 1 -19.14 28.72 1.79
CA VAL A 1 -19.63 27.32 1.83
C VAL A 1 -20.64 27.24 2.95
N GLU A 2 -21.81 27.83 2.72
CA GLU A 2 -22.95 27.79 3.63
C GLU A 2 -24.06 27.13 2.84
N GLY A 3 -24.48 25.91 3.21
CA GLY A 3 -25.55 25.23 2.49
C GLY A 3 -25.55 23.71 2.54
N PHE A 4 -24.50 23.04 3.03
CA PHE A 4 -24.57 21.61 3.33
C PHE A 4 -24.65 21.41 4.84
N GLY A 5 -25.68 20.72 5.32
CA GLY A 5 -25.68 20.20 6.68
C GLY A 5 -24.47 19.28 6.85
N LEU A 6 -23.73 19.41 7.95
CA LEU A 6 -22.56 18.58 8.29
C LEU A 6 -22.71 17.06 7.97
N PRO A 7 -23.89 16.42 8.17
CA PRO A 7 -24.09 15.01 7.84
C PRO A 7 -24.07 14.70 6.33
N GLU A 8 -24.56 15.63 5.50
CA GLU A 8 -24.62 15.46 4.04
C GLU A 8 -23.23 15.64 3.42
N PHE A 9 -22.45 16.58 3.96
CA PHE A 9 -21.05 16.74 3.56
C PHE A 9 -20.20 15.51 3.90
N ALA A 10 -20.36 14.95 5.10
CA ALA A 10 -19.68 13.72 5.50
C ALA A 10 -20.03 12.53 4.59
N ALA A 11 -21.31 12.32 4.28
CA ALA A 11 -21.75 11.25 3.38
C ALA A 11 -21.17 11.39 1.95
N VAL A 12 -21.07 12.62 1.44
CA VAL A 12 -20.46 12.90 0.14
C VAL A 12 -18.94 12.65 0.17
N MET A 13 -18.27 13.04 1.25
CA MET A 13 -16.84 12.77 1.44
C MET A 13 -16.54 11.28 1.57
N GLU A 14 -17.33 10.53 2.33
CA GLU A 14 -17.20 9.08 2.43
C GLU A 14 -17.39 8.41 1.07
N LYS A 15 -18.40 8.84 0.30
CA LYS A 15 -18.61 8.35 -1.06
C LYS A 15 -17.41 8.66 -1.96
N GLN A 16 -16.81 9.84 -1.83
CA GLN A 16 -15.62 10.23 -2.59
C GLN A 16 -14.37 9.46 -2.17
N LEU A 17 -14.19 9.18 -0.88
CA LEU A 17 -13.11 8.32 -0.38
C LEU A 17 -13.28 6.87 -0.87
N CYS A 18 -14.53 6.39 -0.93
CA CYS A 18 -14.85 5.08 -1.47
C CYS A 18 -14.58 4.96 -2.98
N THR A 19 -14.54 6.07 -3.72
CA THR A 19 -14.19 6.07 -5.16
C THR A 19 -12.70 6.24 -5.43
N LEU A 20 -11.86 6.44 -4.41
CA LEU A 20 -10.40 6.49 -4.57
C LEU A 20 -9.84 5.12 -4.96
N LEU A 21 -9.04 5.13 -6.02
CA LEU A 21 -8.57 3.90 -6.66
C LEU A 21 -7.56 3.13 -5.78
N MET A 22 -6.65 3.84 -5.10
CA MET A 22 -5.57 3.20 -4.35
C MET A 22 -6.04 2.46 -3.08
N PRO A 23 -6.88 3.05 -2.19
CA PRO A 23 -7.39 2.33 -1.03
C PRO A 23 -8.18 1.08 -1.42
N GLN A 24 -9.02 1.17 -2.48
CA GLN A 24 -9.78 0.04 -2.98
C GLN A 24 -8.87 -1.05 -3.55
N LEU A 25 -7.82 -0.67 -4.29
CA LEU A 25 -6.83 -1.62 -4.80
C LEU A 25 -6.05 -2.32 -3.68
N ILE A 26 -5.60 -1.59 -2.66
CA ILE A 26 -4.90 -2.17 -1.50
C ILE A 26 -5.82 -3.17 -0.79
N ARG A 27 -7.07 -2.77 -0.54
CA ARG A 27 -8.06 -3.65 0.10
C ARG A 27 -8.37 -4.87 -0.76
N HIS A 28 -8.45 -4.70 -2.08
CA HIS A 28 -8.61 -5.79 -3.02
C HIS A 28 -7.48 -6.82 -2.89
N ILE A 29 -6.21 -6.39 -2.89
CA ILE A 29 -5.06 -7.28 -2.75
C ILE A 29 -5.06 -8.00 -1.39
N GLN A 30 -5.40 -7.31 -0.30
CA GLN A 30 -5.51 -7.95 1.03
C GLN A 30 -6.55 -9.07 1.03
N ILE A 31 -7.76 -8.80 0.50
CA ILE A 31 -8.82 -9.79 0.40
C ILE A 31 -8.39 -10.93 -0.54
N PHE A 32 -7.77 -10.60 -1.66
CA PHE A 32 -7.34 -11.55 -2.66
C PHE A 32 -6.28 -12.53 -2.12
N TYR A 33 -5.25 -12.00 -1.45
CA TYR A 33 -4.24 -12.78 -0.73
C TYR A 33 -4.86 -13.71 0.31
N GLU A 34 -5.68 -13.16 1.22
CA GLU A 34 -6.34 -13.95 2.27
C GLU A 34 -7.23 -15.06 1.71
N SER A 35 -7.93 -14.77 0.61
CA SER A 35 -8.81 -15.74 -0.04
C SER A 35 -8.01 -16.89 -0.63
N MET A 36 -6.94 -16.57 -1.39
CA MET A 36 -6.04 -17.57 -1.98
C MET A 36 -5.31 -18.42 -0.94
N ARG A 37 -4.86 -17.80 0.16
CA ARG A 37 -4.25 -18.52 1.29
C ARG A 37 -5.21 -19.54 1.90
N ARG A 38 -6.47 -19.15 2.15
CA ARG A 38 -7.50 -20.03 2.73
C ARG A 38 -7.83 -21.23 1.85
N VAL A 39 -7.92 -21.03 0.54
CA VAL A 39 -8.21 -22.12 -0.42
C VAL A 39 -6.96 -22.84 -0.91
N LYS A 40 -5.78 -22.48 -0.39
CA LYS A 40 -4.48 -23.08 -0.73
C LYS A 40 -4.17 -23.01 -2.23
N THR A 41 -4.45 -21.87 -2.86
CA THR A 41 -4.03 -21.62 -4.25
C THR A 41 -2.52 -21.83 -4.35
N THR A 42 -2.07 -22.62 -5.31
CA THR A 42 -0.65 -22.91 -5.53
C THR A 42 0.00 -21.91 -6.47
N LEU A 43 -0.73 -21.47 -7.49
CA LEU A 43 -0.26 -20.56 -8.54
C LEU A 43 -1.36 -19.57 -8.94
N TYR A 44 -1.00 -18.29 -9.03
CA TYR A 44 -1.79 -17.24 -9.63
C TYR A 44 -1.01 -16.60 -10.78
N PHE A 45 -1.64 -16.50 -11.94
CA PHE A 45 -1.04 -15.92 -13.14
C PHE A 45 -1.92 -14.78 -13.67
N LYS A 46 -1.38 -13.57 -13.72
CA LYS A 46 -2.05 -12.40 -14.31
C LYS A 46 -1.62 -12.20 -15.77
N VAL A 47 -2.60 -11.99 -16.64
CA VAL A 47 -2.39 -11.47 -17.99
C VAL A 47 -3.06 -10.10 -18.06
N GLY A 48 -2.27 -9.05 -18.15
CA GLY A 48 -2.78 -7.68 -18.21
C GLY A 48 -2.11 -6.92 -19.34
N THR A 49 -2.85 -6.18 -20.16
CA THR A 49 -2.22 -5.37 -21.22
C THR A 49 -1.57 -4.10 -20.64
N SER A 50 -0.71 -3.47 -21.42
CA SER A 50 -0.09 -2.20 -21.02
C SER A 50 -1.00 -0.97 -21.12
N GLY A 51 -2.13 -1.09 -21.84
CA GLY A 51 -3.04 0.02 -22.13
C GLY A 51 -2.58 0.95 -23.25
N THR A 52 -1.27 1.06 -23.50
CA THR A 52 -0.71 1.90 -24.57
C THR A 52 -0.05 1.13 -25.71
N GLY A 53 -0.04 -0.21 -25.63
CA GLY A 53 0.58 -1.06 -26.65
C GLY A 53 2.03 -0.67 -26.96
N GLY A 54 2.81 -0.36 -25.91
CA GLY A 54 4.24 -0.04 -26.05
C GLY A 54 4.54 1.38 -26.57
N MET A 55 3.53 2.14 -27.03
CA MET A 55 3.72 3.46 -27.64
C MET A 55 3.97 4.62 -26.64
N GLY A 56 4.01 4.32 -25.35
CA GLY A 56 4.25 5.31 -24.30
C GLY A 56 3.12 6.34 -24.15
N LEU A 57 3.48 7.57 -23.72
CA LEU A 57 2.53 8.63 -23.41
C LEU A 57 1.94 9.31 -24.66
N ASN A 58 2.60 9.21 -25.81
CA ASN A 58 2.21 9.86 -27.05
C ASN A 58 1.25 9.01 -27.91
N ILE A 59 0.61 8.01 -27.32
CA ILE A 59 -0.30 7.10 -28.02
C ILE A 59 -1.39 7.88 -28.78
N PRO A 60 -1.53 7.69 -30.10
CA PRO A 60 -2.52 8.41 -30.90
C PRO A 60 -3.93 7.79 -30.83
N TYR A 61 -4.07 6.59 -30.28
CA TYR A 61 -5.27 5.74 -30.35
C TYR A 61 -6.16 5.79 -29.08
N THR A 62 -6.19 6.92 -28.37
CA THR A 62 -6.98 7.06 -27.13
C THR A 62 -8.39 7.59 -27.39
N HIS A 63 -9.40 7.05 -26.70
CA HIS A 63 -10.81 7.46 -26.83
C HIS A 63 -11.18 8.85 -26.25
N SER A 64 -10.21 9.76 -26.08
CA SER A 64 -10.47 11.12 -25.58
C SER A 64 -9.70 12.19 -26.36
N GLU A 65 -10.18 13.42 -26.29
CA GLU A 65 -9.51 14.60 -26.87
C GLU A 65 -8.17 14.94 -26.17
N GLU A 66 -8.01 14.62 -24.88
CA GLU A 66 -6.72 14.71 -24.16
C GLU A 66 -5.78 13.56 -24.57
N LYS A 67 -4.51 13.88 -24.89
CA LYS A 67 -3.48 12.89 -25.27
C LYS A 67 -2.32 12.88 -24.25
N PRO A 68 -2.17 11.86 -23.39
CA PRO A 68 -3.10 10.74 -23.15
C PRO A 68 -4.21 11.09 -22.16
N SER A 69 -5.36 10.43 -22.29
CA SER A 69 -6.52 10.64 -21.41
C SER A 69 -6.20 10.43 -19.94
N ARG A 70 -6.78 11.23 -19.04
CA ARG A 70 -6.72 10.99 -17.57
C ARG A 70 -7.18 9.59 -17.19
N VAL A 71 -8.18 9.05 -17.88
CA VAL A 71 -8.72 7.70 -17.64
C VAL A 71 -7.68 6.64 -17.97
N LEU A 72 -6.99 6.78 -19.11
CA LEU A 72 -5.93 5.85 -19.54
C LEU A 72 -4.74 5.93 -18.59
N LEU A 73 -4.28 7.13 -18.25
CA LEU A 73 -3.21 7.33 -17.28
C LEU A 73 -3.56 6.70 -15.93
N SER A 74 -4.80 6.88 -15.46
CA SER A 74 -5.28 6.25 -14.23
C SER A 74 -5.28 4.73 -14.34
N LYS A 75 -5.77 4.15 -15.45
CA LYS A 75 -5.71 2.69 -15.68
C LYS A 75 -4.27 2.18 -15.65
N SER A 76 -3.35 2.84 -16.33
CA SER A 76 -1.93 2.46 -16.37
C SER A 76 -1.28 2.58 -14.98
N ALA A 77 -1.58 3.64 -14.23
CA ALA A 77 -1.08 3.84 -12.88
C ALA A 77 -1.59 2.76 -11.92
N ILE A 78 -2.89 2.45 -11.95
CA ILE A 78 -3.48 1.36 -11.15
C ILE A 78 -2.89 0.02 -11.55
N ALA A 79 -2.72 -0.24 -12.85
CA ALA A 79 -2.15 -1.49 -13.33
C ALA A 79 -0.72 -1.69 -12.81
N GLY A 80 0.12 -0.64 -12.86
CA GLY A 80 1.47 -0.66 -12.28
C GLY A 80 1.47 -0.83 -10.76
N ALA A 81 0.60 -0.09 -10.05
CA ALA A 81 0.42 -0.25 -8.61
C ALA A 81 -0.01 -1.68 -8.25
N HIS A 82 -0.93 -2.27 -9.02
CA HIS A 82 -1.37 -3.65 -8.84
C HIS A 82 -0.22 -4.64 -9.07
N THR A 83 0.58 -4.47 -10.11
CA THR A 83 1.78 -5.30 -10.34
C THR A 83 2.76 -5.22 -9.16
N MET A 84 3.00 -4.02 -8.61
CA MET A 84 3.85 -3.87 -7.43
C MET A 84 3.26 -4.49 -6.17
N LEU A 85 1.94 -4.40 -5.97
CA LEU A 85 1.29 -5.07 -4.84
C LEU A 85 1.31 -6.61 -4.99
N LEU A 86 1.17 -7.13 -6.20
CA LEU A 86 1.37 -8.56 -6.48
C LEU A 86 2.81 -9.00 -6.24
N PHE A 87 3.79 -8.17 -6.56
CA PHE A 87 5.20 -8.42 -6.24
C PHE A 87 5.44 -8.52 -4.73
N LEU A 88 4.81 -7.65 -3.93
CA LEU A 88 4.84 -7.75 -2.47
C LEU A 88 4.20 -9.06 -2.01
N MET A 89 3.01 -9.38 -2.52
CA MET A 89 2.31 -10.64 -2.20
C MET A 89 3.15 -11.87 -2.55
N ALA A 90 3.86 -11.87 -3.66
CA ALA A 90 4.77 -12.95 -4.07
C ALA A 90 5.95 -13.16 -3.09
N ARG A 91 6.25 -12.16 -2.24
CA ARG A 91 7.29 -12.19 -1.22
C ARG A 91 6.74 -12.38 0.20
N THR A 92 5.43 -12.54 0.36
CA THR A 92 4.77 -12.78 1.64
C THR A 92 4.80 -14.29 1.96
N PRO A 93 5.02 -14.71 3.23
CA PRO A 93 4.96 -16.12 3.60
C PRO A 93 3.56 -16.67 3.33
N ASP A 94 3.46 -17.97 3.01
CA ASP A 94 2.20 -18.68 2.74
C ASP A 94 1.35 -18.13 1.56
N ALA A 95 1.90 -17.22 0.76
CA ALA A 95 1.27 -16.72 -0.46
C ALA A 95 1.44 -17.70 -1.65
N PRO A 96 0.52 -17.70 -2.63
CA PRO A 96 0.69 -18.47 -3.85
C PRO A 96 1.88 -17.95 -4.67
N ILE A 97 2.46 -18.83 -5.50
CA ILE A 97 3.37 -18.39 -6.56
C ILE A 97 2.59 -17.42 -7.44
N THR A 98 3.14 -16.23 -7.65
CA THR A 98 2.45 -15.14 -8.36
C THR A 98 3.31 -14.69 -9.53
N LYS A 99 2.76 -14.76 -10.74
CA LYS A 99 3.42 -14.38 -12.00
C LYS A 99 2.56 -13.42 -12.82
N GLU A 100 3.21 -12.63 -13.68
CA GLU A 100 2.50 -11.72 -14.60
C GLU A 100 3.20 -11.62 -15.97
N ILE A 101 2.40 -11.72 -17.04
CA ILE A 101 2.82 -11.35 -18.41
C ILE A 101 2.02 -10.12 -18.83
N LYS A 102 2.71 -9.16 -19.45
CA LYS A 102 2.11 -7.89 -19.90
C LYS A 102 2.31 -7.63 -21.39
N PRO A 103 1.34 -7.98 -22.25
CA PRO A 103 1.41 -7.64 -23.66
C PRO A 103 1.50 -6.12 -23.87
N THR A 104 2.45 -5.72 -24.73
CA THR A 104 2.72 -4.32 -25.12
C THR A 104 2.46 -4.08 -26.60
N ALA A 105 1.51 -4.79 -27.19
CA ALA A 105 1.04 -4.59 -28.55
C ALA A 105 -0.49 -4.80 -28.59
N ALA A 106 -1.15 -4.46 -29.69
CA ALA A 106 -2.56 -4.80 -29.86
C ALA A 106 -2.71 -6.33 -29.88
N ILE A 107 -3.78 -6.86 -29.29
CA ILE A 107 -4.05 -8.31 -29.34
C ILE A 107 -4.90 -8.58 -30.58
N ALA A 108 -4.38 -9.40 -31.49
CA ALA A 108 -4.96 -9.65 -32.81
C ALA A 108 -6.13 -10.65 -32.79
N TRP A 109 -6.65 -10.88 -33.99
CA TRP A 109 -8.09 -11.01 -34.20
C TRP A 109 -8.65 -12.40 -33.92
N LYS A 110 -9.90 -12.38 -33.48
CA LYS A 110 -10.77 -13.55 -33.36
C LYS A 110 -11.48 -13.86 -34.68
N LYS A 111 -11.89 -12.84 -35.44
CA LYS A 111 -12.70 -13.01 -36.67
C LYS A 111 -12.59 -11.80 -37.62
N ILE A 112 -12.74 -12.03 -38.92
CA ILE A 112 -12.96 -10.99 -39.95
C ILE A 112 -14.32 -11.27 -40.61
N ALA A 113 -15.18 -10.26 -40.76
CA ALA A 113 -16.54 -10.44 -41.29
C ALA A 113 -17.15 -9.16 -41.90
N TYR A 114 -18.23 -9.32 -42.65
CA TYR A 114 -19.16 -8.25 -43.03
C TYR A 114 -20.46 -8.42 -42.25
N GLY A 115 -21.02 -7.32 -41.71
CA GLY A 115 -22.27 -7.38 -40.96
C GLY A 115 -22.60 -6.09 -40.20
N PRO A 116 -23.62 -6.11 -39.33
CA PRO A 116 -23.97 -4.97 -38.50
C PRO A 116 -22.84 -4.65 -37.51
N ILE A 117 -22.51 -3.37 -37.37
CA ILE A 117 -21.49 -2.92 -36.42
C ILE A 117 -22.09 -2.91 -35.03
N ILE A 118 -21.51 -3.72 -34.13
CA ILE A 118 -21.97 -3.87 -32.76
C ILE A 118 -21.11 -3.01 -31.84
N ARG A 119 -21.75 -2.12 -31.07
CA ARG A 119 -21.12 -1.32 -30.02
C ARG A 119 -21.83 -1.61 -28.70
N GLN A 120 -21.06 -2.03 -27.68
CA GLN A 120 -21.60 -2.39 -26.35
C GLN A 120 -22.74 -3.41 -26.41
N GLY A 121 -22.61 -4.42 -27.29
CA GLY A 121 -23.59 -5.50 -27.43
C GLY A 121 -24.85 -5.15 -28.23
N LYS A 122 -24.96 -3.94 -28.79
CA LYS A 122 -26.09 -3.52 -29.62
C LYS A 122 -25.63 -3.05 -31.00
N PRO A 123 -26.40 -3.30 -32.08
CA PRO A 123 -26.15 -2.68 -33.37
C PRO A 123 -26.15 -1.16 -33.27
N VAL A 124 -25.26 -0.50 -34.01
CA VAL A 124 -25.25 0.95 -34.14
C VAL A 124 -26.43 1.38 -35.01
N VAL A 125 -27.47 1.90 -34.36
CA VAL A 125 -28.66 2.46 -35.01
C VAL A 125 -28.34 3.85 -35.57
N LEU A 126 -28.90 4.17 -36.73
CA LEU A 126 -28.74 5.46 -37.40
C LEU A 126 -29.83 6.44 -36.95
N TYR A 127 -29.43 7.68 -36.67
CA TYR A 127 -30.29 8.75 -36.17
C TYR A 127 -30.06 10.04 -36.98
N ASP A 128 -31.08 10.87 -37.09
CA ASP A 128 -31.04 12.21 -37.68
C ASP A 128 -31.53 13.25 -36.64
N CYS A 129 -30.94 14.44 -36.60
CA CYS A 129 -31.25 15.47 -35.61
C CYS A 129 -31.16 16.86 -36.26
N PRO A 130 -32.29 17.54 -36.53
CA PRO A 130 -32.27 18.86 -37.13
C PRO A 130 -31.64 19.93 -36.21
N PRO A 131 -30.92 20.93 -36.76
CA PRO A 131 -30.19 21.94 -35.97
C PRO A 131 -31.04 22.82 -35.04
N GLY A 132 -32.37 22.81 -35.17
CA GLY A 132 -33.30 23.68 -34.44
C GLY A 132 -33.70 23.18 -33.05
N GLU A 133 -33.30 21.99 -32.63
CA GLU A 133 -33.81 21.32 -31.41
C GLU A 133 -32.76 21.15 -30.29
N ALA A 134 -31.83 22.09 -30.13
CA ALA A 134 -30.80 22.03 -29.08
C ALA A 134 -31.31 22.58 -27.72
N VAL A 135 -30.99 21.88 -26.62
CA VAL A 135 -31.49 22.14 -25.26
C VAL A 135 -30.53 23.02 -24.44
N ILE A 136 -31.07 23.84 -23.52
CA ILE A 136 -30.36 24.79 -22.63
C ILE A 136 -30.61 24.42 -21.14
N LEU A 137 -29.66 24.68 -20.21
CA LEU A 137 -29.60 24.16 -18.82
C LEU A 137 -29.50 25.25 -17.73
N GLU A 138 -30.07 25.00 -16.53
CA GLU A 138 -30.04 25.88 -15.33
C GLU A 138 -29.55 25.15 -14.03
N GLU A 139 -30.36 24.89 -12.99
CA GLU A 139 -29.83 24.69 -11.60
C GLU A 139 -29.35 23.29 -11.15
N LYS A 140 -29.79 22.19 -11.78
CA LYS A 140 -29.17 20.86 -11.63
C LYS A 140 -29.06 20.24 -13.01
N LEU A 141 -27.89 19.72 -13.35
CA LEU A 141 -27.65 19.02 -14.60
C LEU A 141 -28.34 17.65 -14.59
N GLN A 142 -29.38 17.47 -15.41
CA GLN A 142 -29.93 16.15 -15.69
C GLN A 142 -29.24 15.55 -16.92
N LEU A 143 -28.49 14.47 -16.69
CA LEU A 143 -27.55 13.83 -17.64
C LEU A 143 -28.21 13.05 -18.80
N LYS A 144 -29.55 13.03 -18.94
CA LYS A 144 -30.25 12.38 -20.06
C LYS A 144 -31.45 13.23 -20.51
N ALA A 145 -31.38 13.79 -21.71
CA ALA A 145 -32.50 14.42 -22.41
C ALA A 145 -33.22 13.40 -23.29
N GLU A 146 -34.55 13.48 -23.42
CA GLU A 146 -35.34 12.47 -24.13
C GLU A 146 -35.58 12.77 -25.62
N ARG A 147 -35.39 13.98 -26.15
CA ARG A 147 -35.81 14.29 -27.53
C ARG A 147 -35.01 15.42 -28.19
N SER A 148 -34.37 15.08 -29.32
CA SER A 148 -34.05 15.98 -30.45
C SER A 148 -33.80 15.23 -31.79
N TRP A 149 -33.90 13.89 -31.83
CA TRP A 149 -33.47 13.08 -32.97
C TRP A 149 -34.55 12.09 -33.44
N THR A 150 -34.66 11.89 -34.74
CA THR A 150 -35.47 10.84 -35.39
C THR A 150 -34.61 9.61 -35.66
N ARG A 151 -35.15 8.41 -35.43
CA ARG A 151 -34.47 7.16 -35.81
C ARG A 151 -34.70 6.93 -37.29
N LEU A 152 -33.64 6.66 -38.05
CA LEU A 152 -33.78 6.29 -39.45
C LEU A 152 -34.32 4.85 -39.53
N GLN A 153 -35.25 4.63 -40.46
CA GLN A 153 -35.85 3.33 -40.73
C GLN A 153 -35.52 2.89 -42.16
N GLN A 154 -35.45 1.58 -42.36
CA GLN A 154 -35.35 0.95 -43.67
C GLN A 154 -36.72 0.94 -44.37
N PRO A 155 -36.78 0.73 -45.70
CA PRO A 155 -38.04 0.72 -46.45
C PRO A 155 -39.06 -0.34 -46.00
N ASP A 156 -38.62 -1.37 -45.28
CA ASP A 156 -39.44 -2.44 -44.71
C ASP A 156 -39.97 -2.14 -43.29
N GLY A 157 -39.68 -0.95 -42.75
CA GLY A 157 -40.08 -0.49 -41.42
C GLY A 157 -39.15 -0.91 -40.28
N GLN A 158 -38.06 -1.64 -40.55
CA GLN A 158 -37.06 -2.00 -39.53
C GLN A 158 -36.10 -0.84 -39.25
N GLU A 159 -35.46 -0.83 -38.07
CA GLU A 159 -34.45 0.21 -37.76
C GLU A 159 -33.28 0.13 -38.74
N ALA A 160 -32.83 1.28 -39.24
CA ALA A 160 -31.64 1.36 -40.08
C ALA A 160 -30.39 1.25 -39.18
N VAL A 161 -29.60 0.20 -39.40
CA VAL A 161 -28.39 -0.07 -38.63
C VAL A 161 -27.16 -0.04 -39.53
N LEU A 162 -26.05 0.44 -38.99
CA LEU A 162 -24.78 0.54 -39.70
C LEU A 162 -24.23 -0.86 -40.02
N HIS A 163 -24.06 -1.17 -41.30
CA HIS A 163 -23.39 -2.38 -41.79
C HIS A 163 -22.05 -2.03 -42.41
N SER A 164 -21.00 -2.82 -42.13
CA SER A 164 -19.70 -2.66 -42.78
C SER A 164 -18.82 -3.92 -42.64
N VAL A 165 -17.65 -3.92 -43.28
CA VAL A 165 -16.59 -4.92 -43.09
C VAL A 165 -15.79 -4.54 -41.83
N PHE A 166 -15.55 -5.51 -40.96
CA PHE A 166 -14.81 -5.32 -39.71
C PHE A 166 -13.91 -6.50 -39.36
N ILE A 167 -12.94 -6.22 -38.49
CA ILE A 167 -12.10 -7.20 -37.80
C ILE A 167 -12.39 -7.15 -36.30
N ASP A 168 -12.66 -8.30 -35.70
CA ASP A 168 -12.95 -8.47 -34.28
C ASP A 168 -11.66 -8.81 -33.52
N THR A 169 -11.20 -7.88 -32.68
CA THR A 169 -9.97 -7.99 -31.88
C THR A 169 -10.25 -8.35 -30.41
N GLY A 170 -11.45 -8.86 -30.10
CA GLY A 170 -11.83 -9.29 -28.77
C GLY A 170 -12.04 -8.11 -27.81
N GLU A 171 -11.20 -7.99 -26.78
CA GLU A 171 -11.33 -6.93 -25.76
C GLU A 171 -11.17 -5.52 -26.35
N ASN A 172 -10.34 -5.36 -27.39
CA ASN A 172 -10.15 -4.08 -28.08
C ASN A 172 -11.32 -3.71 -28.99
N GLY A 173 -12.26 -4.63 -29.24
CA GLY A 173 -13.48 -4.39 -30.01
C GLY A 173 -13.37 -4.63 -31.51
N LEU A 174 -14.30 -4.05 -32.26
CA LEU A 174 -14.37 -4.15 -33.72
C LEU A 174 -13.64 -2.97 -34.36
N PHE A 175 -12.75 -3.24 -35.31
CA PHE A 175 -12.09 -2.22 -36.12
C PHE A 175 -12.51 -2.34 -37.59
N SER A 176 -12.59 -1.21 -38.28
CA SER A 176 -12.64 -1.17 -39.74
C SER A 176 -11.27 -1.51 -40.34
N ARG A 177 -11.24 -1.78 -41.66
CA ARG A 177 -9.98 -2.02 -42.40
C ARG A 177 -8.97 -0.89 -42.19
N GLY A 178 -9.42 0.37 -42.28
CA GLY A 178 -8.54 1.54 -42.17
C GLY A 178 -7.97 1.72 -40.76
N GLU A 179 -8.78 1.50 -39.73
CA GLU A 179 -8.32 1.57 -38.34
C GLU A 179 -7.30 0.46 -38.03
N PHE A 180 -7.56 -0.76 -38.49
CA PHE A 180 -6.64 -1.88 -38.28
C PHE A 180 -5.32 -1.67 -39.03
N GLU A 181 -5.37 -1.25 -40.29
CA GLU A 181 -4.18 -0.91 -41.09
C GLU A 181 -3.36 0.20 -40.41
N ALA A 182 -4.03 1.27 -39.96
CA ALA A 182 -3.36 2.36 -39.25
C ALA A 182 -2.72 1.92 -37.93
N LEU A 183 -3.37 1.03 -37.17
CA LEU A 183 -2.88 0.55 -35.88
C LEU A 183 -1.68 -0.40 -36.02
N THR A 184 -1.73 -1.27 -37.04
CA THR A 184 -0.78 -2.37 -37.22
C THR A 184 0.37 -2.08 -38.18
N THR A 185 0.36 -0.91 -38.82
CA THR A 185 1.47 -0.44 -39.65
C THR A 185 2.79 -0.48 -38.86
N PRO A 186 3.91 -0.96 -39.44
CA PRO A 186 5.19 -1.00 -38.75
C PRO A 186 5.57 0.34 -38.12
N GLY A 187 6.07 0.30 -36.88
CA GLY A 187 6.38 1.50 -36.09
C GLY A 187 5.16 2.19 -35.47
N GLN A 188 3.95 1.64 -35.64
CA GLN A 188 2.79 1.97 -34.82
C GLN A 188 2.67 0.97 -33.65
N MET A 189 1.45 0.71 -33.16
CA MET A 189 1.25 -0.18 -32.02
C MET A 189 1.62 -1.64 -32.34
N GLU A 190 1.51 -2.02 -33.62
CA GLU A 190 1.70 -3.40 -34.08
C GLU A 190 0.79 -4.37 -33.31
N PHE A 191 1.03 -5.67 -33.41
CA PHE A 191 0.17 -6.65 -32.75
C PHE A 191 0.90 -7.94 -32.34
N VAL A 192 0.28 -8.65 -31.39
CA VAL A 192 0.65 -9.99 -30.95
C VAL A 192 -0.59 -10.90 -31.01
N THR A 193 -0.39 -12.19 -31.27
CA THR A 193 -1.49 -13.16 -31.30
C THR A 193 -1.82 -13.69 -29.90
N PRO A 194 -3.09 -14.02 -29.61
CA PRO A 194 -3.44 -14.66 -28.34
C PRO A 194 -2.76 -16.02 -28.15
N GLU A 195 -2.44 -16.74 -29.23
CA GLU A 195 -1.73 -18.01 -29.21
C GLU A 195 -0.29 -17.88 -28.68
N GLU A 196 0.44 -16.85 -29.10
CA GLU A 196 1.79 -16.56 -28.60
C GLU A 196 1.78 -16.24 -27.10
N ILE A 197 0.80 -15.45 -26.65
CA ILE A 197 0.60 -15.17 -25.23
C ILE A 197 0.35 -16.48 -24.46
N ALA A 198 -0.56 -17.32 -24.96
CA ALA A 198 -0.89 -18.61 -24.33
C ALA A 198 0.32 -19.55 -24.24
N HIS A 199 1.16 -19.59 -25.27
CA HIS A 199 2.36 -20.41 -25.30
C HIS A 199 3.36 -19.99 -24.22
N ASN A 200 3.61 -18.68 -24.07
CA ASN A 200 4.48 -18.14 -23.02
C ASN A 200 3.94 -18.46 -21.63
N LEU A 201 2.62 -18.35 -21.41
CA LEU A 201 2.00 -18.71 -20.13
C LEU A 201 2.25 -20.18 -19.77
N ILE A 202 2.03 -21.10 -20.73
CA ILE A 202 2.25 -22.54 -20.49
C ILE A 202 3.70 -22.80 -20.10
N TYR A 203 4.66 -22.17 -20.76
CA TYR A 203 6.08 -22.33 -20.40
C TYR A 203 6.40 -21.78 -19.02
N GLU A 204 5.93 -20.58 -18.69
CA GLU A 204 6.15 -19.99 -17.37
C GLU A 204 5.54 -20.82 -16.24
N ILE A 205 4.37 -21.42 -16.48
CA ILE A 205 3.71 -22.34 -15.53
C ILE A 205 4.55 -23.61 -15.35
N LYS A 206 5.16 -24.13 -16.42
CA LYS A 206 6.04 -25.31 -16.38
C LYS A 206 7.44 -25.02 -15.82
N GLY A 207 7.72 -23.77 -15.44
CA GLY A 207 9.06 -23.35 -14.96
C GLY A 207 10.07 -23.13 -16.08
N GLY A 208 9.63 -22.96 -17.33
CA GLY A 208 10.48 -22.53 -18.43
C GLY A 208 10.84 -21.05 -18.30
N ASN A 209 12.06 -20.70 -18.74
CA ASN A 209 12.54 -19.33 -18.73
C ASN A 209 12.15 -18.64 -20.05
N THR A 210 11.00 -17.96 -20.08
CA THR A 210 10.59 -17.23 -21.30
C THR A 210 11.11 -15.79 -21.31
N GLY A 211 11.48 -15.25 -20.14
CA GLY A 211 11.86 -13.85 -19.97
C GLY A 211 10.68 -12.89 -19.93
N HIS A 212 9.43 -13.38 -19.98
CA HIS A 212 8.22 -12.55 -20.00
C HIS A 212 7.53 -12.42 -18.62
N ASP A 213 7.98 -13.16 -17.59
CA ASP A 213 7.48 -12.99 -16.22
C ASP A 213 8.03 -11.71 -15.58
N ILE A 214 7.17 -10.71 -15.47
CA ILE A 214 7.51 -9.39 -14.93
C ILE A 214 7.87 -9.45 -13.46
N ILE A 215 7.22 -10.31 -12.67
CA ILE A 215 7.51 -10.40 -11.24
C ILE A 215 8.92 -10.95 -11.05
N ASN A 216 9.29 -11.98 -11.81
CA ASN A 216 10.66 -12.51 -11.81
C ASN A 216 11.69 -11.50 -12.33
N ALA A 217 11.37 -10.78 -13.43
CA ALA A 217 12.24 -9.74 -13.96
C ALA A 217 12.48 -8.61 -12.94
N LEU A 218 11.44 -8.16 -12.25
CA LEU A 218 11.55 -7.19 -11.16
C LEU A 218 12.38 -7.74 -9.99
N ASP A 219 12.16 -8.99 -9.59
CA ASP A 219 12.89 -9.64 -8.48
C ASP A 219 14.40 -9.66 -8.77
N ASN A 220 14.79 -10.08 -9.97
CA ASN A 220 16.19 -10.13 -10.41
C ASN A 220 16.84 -8.75 -10.60
N ALA A 221 16.05 -7.74 -10.99
CA ALA A 221 16.55 -6.38 -11.17
C ALA A 221 16.65 -5.59 -9.85
N THR A 222 16.17 -6.12 -8.72
CA THR A 222 16.21 -5.43 -7.43
C THR A 222 17.58 -5.54 -6.73
N LEU A 223 18.03 -4.45 -6.10
CA LEU A 223 19.21 -4.46 -5.25
C LEU A 223 18.86 -5.00 -3.86
N ALA A 224 19.43 -6.14 -3.49
CA ALA A 224 19.34 -6.69 -2.15
C ALA A 224 20.28 -5.95 -1.17
N PRO A 225 20.07 -6.05 0.15
CA PRO A 225 21.04 -5.59 1.15
C PRO A 225 22.42 -6.18 0.84
N THR A 226 23.42 -5.32 0.75
CA THR A 226 24.78 -5.73 0.39
C THR A 226 25.62 -6.00 1.63
N TYR A 227 26.54 -6.96 1.54
CA TYR A 227 27.53 -7.19 2.58
C TYR A 227 28.28 -5.91 2.97
N ARG A 228 28.66 -5.09 1.98
CA ARG A 228 29.31 -3.80 2.20
C ARG A 228 28.46 -2.87 3.06
N ALA A 229 27.16 -2.73 2.78
CA ALA A 229 26.28 -1.91 3.60
C ALA A 229 26.15 -2.47 5.02
N GLY A 230 26.09 -3.79 5.18
CA GLY A 230 26.14 -4.45 6.49
C GLY A 230 27.43 -4.13 7.28
N ALA A 231 28.59 -4.17 6.63
CA ALA A 231 29.87 -3.82 7.24
C ALA A 231 29.96 -2.32 7.61
N MET A 232 29.43 -1.44 6.76
CA MET A 232 29.41 0.01 7.01
C MET A 232 28.43 0.43 8.11
N ARG A 233 27.45 -0.42 8.46
CA ARG A 233 26.43 -0.12 9.47
C ARG A 233 27.03 0.30 10.80
N GLN A 234 28.05 -0.40 11.29
CA GLN A 234 28.66 -0.07 12.59
C GLN A 234 29.32 1.30 12.57
N SER A 235 30.08 1.62 11.51
CA SER A 235 30.72 2.93 11.35
C SER A 235 29.70 4.08 11.30
N ALA A 236 28.55 3.88 10.66
CA ALA A 236 27.48 4.88 10.65
C ALA A 236 26.88 5.10 12.05
N LEU A 237 26.62 4.02 12.80
CA LEU A 237 26.13 4.11 14.17
C LEU A 237 27.14 4.78 15.11
N ASP A 238 28.42 4.44 15.00
CA ASP A 238 29.48 5.03 15.80
C ASP A 238 29.57 6.55 15.56
N ARG A 239 29.43 6.98 14.30
CA ARG A 239 29.43 8.41 13.94
C ARG A 239 28.20 9.14 14.48
N LEU A 240 27.02 8.51 14.46
CA LEU A 240 25.81 9.09 15.08
C LEU A 240 26.01 9.26 16.59
N ALA A 241 26.50 8.23 17.29
CA ALA A 241 26.77 8.29 18.72
C ALA A 241 27.87 9.30 19.09
N GLU A 242 28.85 9.53 18.22
CA GLU A 242 29.83 10.60 18.38
C GLU A 242 29.18 11.98 18.30
N LEU A 243 28.32 12.23 17.31
CA LEU A 243 27.63 13.51 17.14
C LEU A 243 26.64 13.79 18.26
N GLU A 244 25.90 12.78 18.74
CA GLU A 244 25.04 12.89 19.92
C GLU A 244 25.83 13.36 21.15
N ARG A 245 27.02 12.80 21.38
CA ARG A 245 27.91 13.21 22.48
C ARG A 245 28.44 14.64 22.31
N ILE A 246 28.85 15.02 21.10
CA ILE A 246 29.37 16.37 20.81
C ILE A 246 28.29 17.43 21.07
N HIS A 247 27.06 17.17 20.62
CA HIS A 247 25.96 18.12 20.72
C HIS A 247 25.13 17.97 21.99
N GLN A 248 25.41 16.95 22.81
CA GLN A 248 24.72 16.64 24.06
C GLN A 248 23.19 16.50 23.87
N VAL A 249 22.82 15.74 22.83
CA VAL A 249 21.42 15.45 22.49
C VAL A 249 21.21 13.96 22.31
N ASP A 250 20.01 13.48 22.62
CA ASP A 250 19.59 12.09 22.40
C ASP A 250 18.61 12.00 21.21
N SER A 251 19.00 11.30 20.14
CA SER A 251 18.17 11.14 18.94
C SER A 251 17.31 9.87 19.03
N VAL A 252 16.07 10.02 19.47
CA VAL A 252 15.16 8.88 19.73
C VAL A 252 14.30 8.51 18.53
N ALA A 253 13.34 9.37 18.15
CA ALA A 253 12.46 9.14 17.00
C ALA A 253 11.75 10.44 16.58
N PHE A 254 11.39 10.53 15.29
CA PHE A 254 10.77 11.73 14.69
C PHE A 254 9.39 11.47 14.05
N GLU A 255 8.78 10.29 14.25
CA GLU A 255 7.54 9.89 13.57
C GLU A 255 7.67 9.89 12.03
N MET A 256 8.78 9.36 11.51
CA MET A 256 8.99 9.25 10.06
C MET A 256 9.21 7.80 9.59
N LEU A 257 9.16 6.83 10.52
CA LEU A 257 9.47 5.43 10.26
C LEU A 257 8.28 4.54 10.63
N GLY A 258 7.47 4.21 9.62
CA GLY A 258 6.35 3.27 9.76
C GLY A 258 5.17 3.83 10.56
N PRO A 259 4.26 2.97 11.06
CA PRO A 259 3.12 3.42 11.84
C PRO A 259 3.56 4.06 13.19
N PRO A 260 2.73 4.93 13.81
CA PRO A 260 3.04 5.61 15.07
C PRO A 260 3.49 4.68 16.21
N ARG A 261 3.10 3.40 16.16
CA ARG A 261 3.52 2.33 17.06
C ARG A 261 5.04 2.20 17.17
N VAL A 262 5.79 2.36 16.07
CA VAL A 262 7.27 2.25 16.10
C VAL A 262 7.86 3.38 16.94
N THR A 263 7.40 4.61 16.70
CA THR A 263 7.81 5.81 17.44
C THR A 263 7.44 5.70 18.92
N LYS A 264 6.22 5.22 19.22
CA LYS A 264 5.79 4.91 20.58
C LYS A 264 6.78 3.98 21.28
N LEU A 265 7.07 2.83 20.67
CA LEU A 265 7.94 1.81 21.29
C LEU A 265 9.36 2.33 21.53
N LEU A 266 9.90 3.17 20.62
CA LEU A 266 11.21 3.78 20.76
C LEU A 266 11.26 4.76 21.95
N TYR A 267 10.26 5.62 22.11
CA TYR A 267 10.20 6.54 23.25
C TYR A 267 9.90 5.84 24.58
N GLU A 268 9.06 4.81 24.60
CA GLU A 268 8.84 4.01 25.81
C GLU A 268 10.14 3.32 26.27
N ALA A 269 10.88 2.71 25.33
CA ALA A 269 12.19 2.13 25.62
C ALA A 269 13.21 3.20 26.09
N TYR A 270 13.16 4.40 25.52
CA TYR A 270 14.04 5.51 25.89
C TYR A 270 13.74 6.06 27.30
N LEU A 271 12.46 6.20 27.66
CA LEU A 271 12.09 6.63 29.01
C LEU A 271 12.51 5.60 30.07
N LEU A 272 12.43 4.30 29.75
CA LEU A 272 12.97 3.23 30.59
C LEU A 272 14.50 3.29 30.68
N LYS A 273 15.19 3.64 29.59
CA LYS A 273 16.64 3.89 29.59
C LYS A 273 17.01 5.01 30.56
N LEU A 274 16.31 6.15 30.54
CA LEU A 274 16.62 7.27 31.44
C LEU A 274 16.36 6.95 32.93
N THR A 275 15.32 6.17 33.23
CA THR A 275 14.93 5.87 34.62
C THR A 275 15.65 4.67 35.25
N CYS A 276 15.97 3.64 34.46
CA CYS A 276 16.55 2.39 34.95
C CYS A 276 17.95 2.08 34.40
N ARG A 277 18.38 2.77 33.34
CA ARG A 277 19.62 2.55 32.56
C ARG A 277 19.73 1.20 31.88
N THR A 278 19.47 0.10 32.58
CA THR A 278 19.68 -1.28 32.12
C THR A 278 18.39 -2.07 32.04
N LEU A 279 18.33 -3.09 31.16
CA LEU A 279 17.17 -3.99 31.04
C LEU A 279 16.86 -4.72 32.37
N LYS A 280 17.91 -5.04 33.16
CA LYS A 280 17.75 -5.67 34.48
C LYS A 280 17.13 -4.69 35.48
N GLY A 281 17.56 -3.43 35.49
CA GLY A 281 17.01 -2.39 36.36
C GLY A 281 15.52 -2.11 36.14
N VAL A 282 14.99 -2.40 34.95
CA VAL A 282 13.54 -2.36 34.68
C VAL A 282 12.80 -3.51 35.35
N LEU A 283 13.43 -4.68 35.49
CA LEU A 283 12.84 -5.86 36.14
C LEU A 283 12.88 -5.78 37.67
N GLU A 284 13.80 -5.00 38.25
CA GLU A 284 13.99 -4.86 39.70
C GLU A 284 12.97 -3.94 40.37
N LYS A 285 12.27 -3.10 39.60
CA LYS A 285 11.27 -2.15 40.10
C LYS A 285 9.85 -2.62 39.86
N GLU A 286 8.95 -2.23 40.75
CA GLU A 286 7.52 -2.51 40.58
C GLU A 286 6.89 -1.60 39.50
N PRO A 287 5.93 -2.09 38.69
CA PRO A 287 5.32 -1.28 37.61
C PRO A 287 4.69 0.04 38.08
N ARG A 288 4.18 0.11 39.31
CA ARG A 288 3.62 1.35 39.88
C ARG A 288 4.73 2.35 40.24
N GLU A 289 5.85 1.86 40.77
CA GLU A 289 7.00 2.69 41.10
C GLU A 289 7.62 3.27 39.82
N LEU A 290 7.75 2.43 38.77
CA LEU A 290 8.19 2.85 37.45
C LEU A 290 7.28 3.92 36.85
N ALA A 291 5.95 3.74 36.95
CA ALA A 291 4.98 4.72 36.45
C ALA A 291 5.18 6.10 37.10
N CYS A 292 5.31 6.15 38.44
CA CYS A 292 5.57 7.40 39.16
C CYS A 292 6.91 8.04 38.75
N GLN A 293 7.98 7.25 38.66
CA GLN A 293 9.30 7.77 38.26
C GLN A 293 9.31 8.31 36.84
N LEU A 294 8.59 7.68 35.91
CA LEU A 294 8.44 8.15 34.53
C LEU A 294 7.63 9.45 34.46
N GLU A 295 6.57 9.58 35.26
CA GLU A 295 5.82 10.83 35.37
C GLU A 295 6.66 11.97 35.96
N ASP A 296 7.42 11.70 37.02
CA ASP A 296 8.30 12.69 37.64
C ASP A 296 9.42 13.13 36.69
N LEU A 297 9.97 12.19 35.91
CA LEU A 297 10.91 12.49 34.83
C LEU A 297 10.27 13.42 33.80
N LEU A 298 9.09 13.08 33.29
CA LEU A 298 8.38 13.91 32.30
C LEU A 298 7.93 15.25 32.86
N ARG A 299 7.67 15.36 34.16
CA ARG A 299 7.34 16.62 34.83
C ARG A 299 8.54 17.54 34.88
N SER A 300 9.69 17.01 35.30
CA SER A 300 10.94 17.75 35.46
C SER A 300 11.64 18.08 34.13
N HIS A 301 11.54 17.20 33.13
CA HIS A 301 12.22 17.34 31.85
C HIS A 301 11.28 17.93 30.78
N GLN A 302 11.05 19.23 30.88
CA GLN A 302 10.16 19.97 29.96
C GLN A 302 10.51 19.73 28.48
N GLN A 303 11.79 19.77 28.13
CA GLN A 303 12.25 19.62 26.74
C GLN A 303 11.87 18.27 26.14
N LEU A 304 12.02 17.18 26.92
CA LEU A 304 11.66 15.83 26.50
C LEU A 304 10.15 15.69 26.25
N ARG A 305 9.34 16.15 27.20
CA ARG A 305 7.87 16.15 27.08
C ARG A 305 7.41 16.95 25.87
N SER A 306 7.95 18.16 25.69
CA SER A 306 7.63 19.02 24.54
C SER A 306 7.98 18.36 23.21
N THR A 307 9.13 17.68 23.12
CA THR A 307 9.57 17.00 21.88
C THR A 307 8.58 15.90 21.46
N ILE A 308 8.19 15.05 22.40
CA ILE A 308 7.27 13.91 22.16
C ILE A 308 5.89 14.39 21.67
N ILE A 309 5.29 15.37 22.36
CA ILE A 309 3.94 15.82 22.01
C ILE A 309 3.93 16.64 20.70
N SER A 310 5.04 17.30 20.37
CA SER A 310 5.18 18.09 19.13
C SER A 310 5.25 17.25 17.87
N ILE A 311 5.77 16.02 17.95
CA ILE A 311 5.77 15.07 16.80
C ILE A 311 4.43 14.32 16.66
N GLY A 312 3.39 14.73 17.40
CA GLY A 312 2.04 14.20 17.28
C GLY A 312 1.80 12.88 18.01
N ILE A 313 2.67 12.52 18.96
CA ILE A 313 2.56 11.32 19.82
C ILE A 313 2.06 11.73 21.21
N PRO A 314 0.82 11.37 21.59
CA PRO A 314 0.29 11.65 22.91
C PRO A 314 0.95 10.81 24.02
N ILE A 315 1.01 11.36 25.23
CA ILE A 315 1.46 10.65 26.43
C ILE A 315 0.27 10.47 27.37
N LEU A 316 -0.13 9.22 27.59
CA LEU A 316 -1.14 8.84 28.57
C LEU A 316 -0.45 8.64 29.93
N LEU A 317 -0.85 9.44 30.92
CA LEU A 317 -0.32 9.36 32.28
C LEU A 317 -0.81 8.09 33.01
N ALA A 318 -0.19 7.79 34.16
CA ALA A 318 -0.42 6.58 34.94
C ALA A 318 -1.85 6.45 35.48
N ASP A 319 -2.57 7.57 35.59
CA ASP A 319 -3.99 7.62 35.93
C ASP A 319 -4.92 7.06 34.82
N GLY A 320 -4.39 6.88 33.61
CA GLY A 320 -5.11 6.39 32.43
C GLY A 320 -6.20 7.32 31.92
N ARG A 321 -6.21 8.59 32.36
CA ARG A 321 -7.22 9.60 32.00
C ARG A 321 -6.58 10.88 31.48
N SER A 322 -5.44 11.25 32.03
CA SER A 322 -4.74 12.48 31.67
C SER A 322 -3.86 12.24 30.43
N LEU A 323 -4.15 12.98 29.35
CA LEU A 323 -3.43 12.88 28.08
C LEU A 323 -2.67 14.17 27.81
N LEU A 324 -1.35 14.08 27.73
CA LEU A 324 -0.51 15.17 27.25
C LEU A 324 -0.44 15.08 25.72
N ARG A 325 -0.91 16.11 25.01
CA ARG A 325 -0.91 16.14 23.54
C ARG A 325 -0.55 17.51 22.97
N GLY A 326 -0.02 17.51 21.76
CA GLY A 326 0.20 18.69 20.94
C GLY A 326 -1.05 19.11 20.15
N PRO A 327 -0.94 20.10 19.24
CA PRO A 327 -2.05 20.56 18.39
C PRO A 327 -2.53 19.50 17.37
N GLU A 328 -1.67 18.54 17.01
CA GLU A 328 -1.98 17.40 16.15
C GLU A 328 -1.73 16.08 16.91
N ILE A 329 -2.53 15.06 16.65
CA ILE A 329 -2.31 13.68 17.13
C ILE A 329 -2.37 12.73 15.94
N LYS A 330 -1.42 11.80 15.83
CA LYS A 330 -1.36 10.85 14.70
C LYS A 330 -2.33 9.67 14.84
N THR A 331 -2.75 9.38 16.07
CA THR A 331 -3.67 8.29 16.39
C THR A 331 -4.80 8.81 17.28
N PRO A 332 -6.08 8.64 16.92
CA PRO A 332 -6.61 8.00 15.70
C PRO A 332 -6.46 8.87 14.43
N PRO A 333 -6.42 8.25 13.23
CA PRO A 333 -6.41 8.99 11.96
C PRO A 333 -7.77 9.66 11.71
N PHE A 334 -7.75 10.80 11.01
CA PHE A 334 -8.96 11.51 10.59
C PHE A 334 -9.78 10.66 9.62
N ASN A 335 -11.08 10.48 9.88
CA ASN A 335 -11.95 9.58 9.10
C ASN A 335 -13.17 10.28 8.46
N GLY A 336 -13.11 11.60 8.20
CA GLY A 336 -14.16 12.33 7.49
C GLY A 336 -15.26 12.93 8.37
N SER A 337 -15.26 12.61 9.67
CA SER A 337 -16.00 13.33 10.71
C SER A 337 -15.01 14.07 11.62
N ASN A 338 -15.32 15.32 11.99
CA ASN A 338 -14.54 16.08 12.99
C ASN A 338 -14.85 15.65 14.44
N GLU A 339 -15.77 14.70 14.65
CA GLU A 339 -16.23 14.24 15.97
C GLU A 339 -16.16 12.72 16.08
N LEU A 340 -15.35 12.22 17.03
CA LEU A 340 -15.13 10.79 17.31
C LEU A 340 -15.47 10.46 18.78
N PRO A 341 -16.14 9.32 19.05
CA PRO A 341 -16.46 8.92 20.43
C PRO A 341 -15.22 8.38 21.18
N ALA A 342 -14.94 8.90 22.38
CA ALA A 342 -13.79 8.49 23.24
C ALA A 342 -14.19 7.44 24.30
N THR A 343 -14.49 6.22 23.87
CA THR A 343 -14.83 5.09 24.75
C THR A 343 -13.57 4.43 25.36
N ALA A 344 -13.72 3.65 26.43
CA ALA A 344 -12.61 2.92 27.07
C ALA A 344 -11.92 1.92 26.10
N GLU A 345 -12.69 1.29 25.21
CA GLU A 345 -12.20 0.41 24.16
C GLU A 345 -11.35 1.19 23.14
N ASN A 346 -11.80 2.38 22.77
CA ASN A 346 -11.06 3.26 21.88
C ASN A 346 -9.75 3.75 22.51
N ILE A 347 -9.74 4.08 23.81
CA ILE A 347 -8.50 4.46 24.52
C ILE A 347 -7.50 3.29 24.54
N GLU A 348 -7.96 2.05 24.77
CA GLU A 348 -7.08 0.88 24.74
C GLU A 348 -6.54 0.62 23.32
N HIS A 349 -7.37 0.79 22.30
CA HIS A 349 -6.95 0.67 20.90
C HIS A 349 -5.93 1.76 20.51
N TRP A 350 -6.21 3.03 20.80
CA TRP A 350 -5.33 4.15 20.46
C TRP A 350 -4.01 4.12 21.23
N SER A 351 -4.07 3.75 22.52
CA SER A 351 -2.85 3.53 23.30
C SER A 351 -2.03 2.38 22.73
N GLY A 352 -2.64 1.25 22.35
CA GLY A 352 -1.94 0.14 21.69
C GLY A 352 -1.23 0.52 20.39
N GLU A 353 -1.86 1.36 19.57
CA GLU A 353 -1.40 1.70 18.22
C GLU A 353 -0.41 2.87 18.15
N GLY A 354 -0.44 3.83 19.08
CA GLY A 354 0.38 5.03 18.89
C GLY A 354 0.62 5.95 20.08
N TRP A 355 -0.03 5.78 21.23
CA TRP A 355 0.22 6.64 22.40
C TRP A 355 1.25 6.02 23.35
N ILE A 356 2.14 6.84 23.89
CA ILE A 356 3.03 6.43 24.99
C ILE A 356 2.15 6.16 26.22
N ASP A 357 2.25 4.96 26.76
CA ASP A 357 1.37 4.50 27.84
C ASP A 357 2.16 4.28 29.12
N LEU A 358 2.00 5.21 30.08
CA LEU A 358 2.66 5.16 31.39
C LEU A 358 1.89 4.35 32.43
N ARG A 359 0.72 3.79 32.07
CA ARG A 359 -0.07 2.98 33.01
C ARG A 359 0.74 1.77 33.47
N PRO A 360 0.62 1.34 34.74
CA PRO A 360 1.32 0.15 35.25
C PRO A 360 1.10 -1.12 34.42
N LYS A 361 -0.05 -1.24 33.73
CA LYS A 361 -0.35 -2.35 32.80
C LYS A 361 0.62 -2.42 31.62
N SER A 362 0.94 -1.27 31.00
CA SER A 362 1.89 -1.19 29.89
C SER A 362 3.31 -1.53 30.35
N LEU A 363 3.71 -1.03 31.52
CA LEU A 363 5.04 -1.31 32.10
C LEU A 363 5.21 -2.80 32.45
N ALA A 364 4.14 -3.47 32.90
CA ALA A 364 4.15 -4.92 33.09
C ALA A 364 4.31 -5.69 31.77
N LEU A 365 3.79 -5.18 30.65
CA LEU A 365 4.03 -5.74 29.31
C LEU A 365 5.49 -5.58 28.89
N TRP A 366 6.09 -4.41 29.13
CA TRP A 366 7.52 -4.18 28.91
C TRP A 366 8.39 -5.15 29.71
N GLN A 367 8.11 -5.34 31.00
CA GLN A 367 8.83 -6.33 31.82
C GLN A 367 8.68 -7.76 31.25
N ARG A 368 7.51 -8.12 30.71
CA ARG A 368 7.30 -9.43 30.07
C ARG A 368 8.15 -9.61 28.83
N ARG A 369 8.20 -8.61 27.95
CA ARG A 369 9.06 -8.60 26.75
C ARG A 369 10.53 -8.75 27.12
N ILE A 370 10.99 -8.02 28.12
CA ILE A 370 12.36 -8.11 28.62
C ILE A 370 12.67 -9.51 29.17
N ARG A 371 11.74 -10.12 29.93
CA ARG A 371 11.89 -11.51 30.39
C ARG A 371 11.99 -12.50 29.23
N GLN A 372 11.18 -12.34 28.17
CA GLN A 372 11.26 -13.18 26.97
C GLN A 372 12.61 -13.07 26.26
N ILE A 373 13.15 -11.86 26.12
CA ILE A 373 14.50 -11.64 25.58
C ILE A 373 15.53 -12.40 26.42
N PHE A 374 15.51 -12.29 27.76
CA PHE A 374 16.43 -13.03 28.62
C PHE A 374 16.24 -14.55 28.56
N GLN A 375 15.01 -15.04 28.37
CA GLN A 375 14.73 -16.46 28.17
C GLN A 375 15.34 -16.97 26.86
N GLU A 376 15.20 -16.22 25.76
CA GLU A 376 15.84 -16.56 24.47
C GLU A 376 17.37 -16.61 24.64
N ILE A 377 17.96 -15.63 25.32
CA ILE A 377 19.41 -15.58 25.58
C ILE A 377 19.88 -16.77 26.45
N ALA A 378 19.12 -17.13 27.48
CA ALA A 378 19.44 -18.24 28.37
C ALA A 378 19.31 -19.61 27.68
N GLY A 379 18.41 -19.73 26.70
CA GLY A 379 18.24 -20.93 25.88
C GLY A 379 19.38 -21.18 24.88
N LEU A 380 20.23 -20.18 24.61
CA LEU A 380 21.39 -20.34 23.74
C LEU A 380 22.53 -21.06 24.49
N PRO A 381 23.22 -22.03 23.84
CA PRO A 381 24.38 -22.69 24.45
C PRO A 381 25.48 -21.67 24.78
N ALA A 382 26.09 -21.79 25.96
CA ALA A 382 27.00 -20.77 26.49
C ALA A 382 28.28 -20.58 25.66
N GLU A 383 28.73 -21.62 24.96
CA GLU A 383 29.94 -21.61 24.12
C GLU A 383 29.64 -21.53 22.62
N ASP A 384 28.36 -21.47 22.22
CA ASP A 384 28.00 -21.37 20.81
C ASP A 384 28.36 -19.97 20.29
N SER A 385 29.39 -19.93 19.45
CA SER A 385 29.86 -18.75 18.73
C SER A 385 29.62 -18.87 17.23
N SER A 386 28.76 -19.80 16.81
CA SER A 386 28.44 -20.01 15.40
C SER A 386 27.67 -18.82 14.82
N SER A 387 27.79 -18.65 13.51
CA SER A 387 27.06 -17.62 12.76
C SER A 387 25.55 -17.89 12.66
N ARG A 388 25.04 -18.93 13.32
CA ARG A 388 23.62 -19.31 13.31
C ARG A 388 22.74 -18.28 14.03
N PHE A 389 23.27 -17.62 15.06
CA PHE A 389 22.51 -16.71 15.91
C PHE A 389 23.03 -15.27 15.80
N CYS A 390 22.28 -14.38 15.15
CA CYS A 390 22.64 -12.96 15.03
C CYS A 390 22.31 -12.13 16.30
N ARG A 391 21.40 -12.62 17.16
CA ARG A 391 20.94 -11.95 18.41
C ARG A 391 21.41 -12.73 19.65
N ASP A 392 22.72 -12.98 19.73
CA ASP A 392 23.34 -13.77 20.79
C ASP A 392 23.56 -12.97 22.10
N ARG A 393 24.23 -13.60 23.08
CA ARG A 393 24.59 -12.94 24.35
C ARG A 393 25.41 -11.68 24.13
N ARG A 394 26.33 -11.67 23.16
CA ARG A 394 27.17 -10.52 22.86
C ARG A 394 26.33 -9.37 22.31
N TYR A 395 25.42 -9.64 21.38
CA TYR A 395 24.51 -8.64 20.83
C TYR A 395 23.71 -7.89 21.91
N TRP A 396 23.19 -8.59 22.92
CA TRP A 396 22.35 -8.00 23.96
C TRP A 396 23.14 -7.40 25.15
N LEU A 397 24.29 -7.97 25.50
CA LEU A 397 25.04 -7.60 26.70
C LEU A 397 26.32 -6.77 26.42
N GLN A 398 26.60 -6.45 25.16
CA GLN A 398 27.75 -5.61 24.79
C GLN A 398 27.64 -4.16 25.31
N GLU A 399 26.42 -3.64 25.47
CA GLU A 399 26.16 -2.30 25.97
C GLU A 399 25.64 -2.37 27.41
N GLU A 400 26.14 -1.50 28.29
CA GLU A 400 25.69 -1.43 29.68
C GLU A 400 24.28 -0.84 29.80
N GLU A 401 23.89 0.01 28.85
CA GLU A 401 22.59 0.70 28.81
C GLU A 401 21.61 0.05 27.82
N ILE A 402 20.31 0.34 27.98
CA ILE A 402 19.27 -0.12 27.04
C ILE A 402 19.49 0.49 25.65
N ASN A 403 19.76 -0.37 24.66
CA ASN A 403 19.71 0.01 23.25
C ASN A 403 18.28 -0.06 22.71
N ILE A 404 17.64 1.11 22.56
CA ILE A 404 16.25 1.23 22.14
C ILE A 404 15.97 0.55 20.78
N GLY A 405 16.91 0.66 19.83
CA GLY A 405 16.75 0.09 18.49
C GLY A 405 16.78 -1.44 18.49
N LYS A 406 17.67 -2.05 19.28
CA LYS A 406 17.75 -3.52 19.41
C LYS A 406 16.44 -4.09 19.95
N VAL A 407 15.92 -3.52 21.04
CA VAL A 407 14.69 -3.97 21.71
C VAL A 407 13.48 -3.83 20.79
N VAL A 408 13.28 -2.67 20.15
CA VAL A 408 12.15 -2.46 19.25
C VAL A 408 12.22 -3.38 18.03
N SER A 409 13.41 -3.59 17.44
CA SER A 409 13.57 -4.52 16.32
C SER A 409 13.18 -5.97 16.66
N TRP A 410 13.37 -6.37 17.92
CA TRP A 410 12.98 -7.70 18.40
C TRP A 410 11.46 -7.81 18.54
N ILE A 411 10.83 -6.77 19.10
CA ILE A 411 9.36 -6.70 19.23
C ILE A 411 8.69 -6.82 17.85
N LEU A 412 9.15 -6.05 16.85
CA LEU A 412 8.59 -6.09 15.49
C LEU A 412 8.77 -7.45 14.82
N ALA A 413 9.91 -8.11 15.02
CA ALA A 413 10.14 -9.44 14.46
C ALA A 413 9.22 -10.51 15.08
N ARG A 414 9.03 -10.49 16.40
CA ARG A 414 8.31 -11.55 17.14
C ARG A 414 6.80 -11.31 17.26
N GLU A 415 6.38 -10.09 17.55
CA GLU A 415 4.97 -9.75 17.74
C GLU A 415 4.26 -9.42 16.42
N GLU A 416 4.99 -8.93 15.40
CA GLU A 416 4.41 -8.52 14.11
C GLU A 416 4.83 -9.43 12.94
N HIS A 417 5.59 -10.49 13.19
CA HIS A 417 6.09 -11.43 12.17
C HIS A 417 6.84 -10.74 11.01
N GLY A 418 7.49 -9.60 11.28
CA GLY A 418 8.16 -8.77 10.26
C GLY A 418 9.53 -9.28 9.79
N GLU A 419 9.82 -10.58 9.91
CA GLU A 419 11.11 -11.15 9.49
C GLU A 419 11.21 -11.28 7.95
N ARG A 420 12.40 -11.06 7.41
CA ARG A 420 12.67 -11.24 5.97
C ARG A 420 12.83 -12.73 5.68
N ILE A 421 12.13 -13.22 4.64
CA ILE A 421 12.10 -14.66 4.28
C ILE A 421 13.22 -15.05 3.31
N LYS A 422 13.55 -14.16 2.35
CA LYS A 422 14.61 -14.40 1.36
C LYS A 422 15.93 -13.87 1.90
N ASP A 423 16.78 -14.76 2.39
CA ASP A 423 18.20 -14.49 2.65
C ASP A 423 19.06 -14.81 1.42
#